data_AF-A0A9P0AQN3-F1
#
_entry.id   AF-A0A9P0AQN3-F1
#
_cell.length_a   1.000
_cell.length_b   1.000
_cell.length_c   1.000
_cell.angle_alpha   90.00
_cell.angle_beta   90.00
_cell.angle_gamma   90.00
#
_symmetry.space_group_name_H-M   'P 1'
#
loop_
_entity.id
_entity.type
_entity.pdbx_description
1 polymer ?
#
loop_
_entity_poly.entity_id
_entity_poly.type
_entity_poly.pdbx_seq_one_letter_code
_entity_poly.pdbx_strand_id
1 'polypeptide(L)'
;MAEVHIIGEISHAKDFPRPELFCKWHLQFGNNWKLISGKKEGQTQVSCSQFDNKSKWCFPIDIHLATAGIQGKYSACRKFWSV
;
A
#
# COMPACT_ATOMS: atom_id res chain seq x y z
N MET A 1 7.43 22.27 10.07
CA MET A 1 6.83 20.91 10.08
C MET A 1 6.37 20.65 8.67
N ALA A 2 6.83 19.59 8.02
CA ALA A 2 6.39 19.26 6.66
C ALA A 2 5.40 18.09 6.73
N GLU A 3 4.36 18.15 5.92
CA GLU A 3 3.32 17.13 5.83
C GLU A 3 3.35 16.48 4.44
N VAL A 4 3.03 15.19 4.39
CA VAL A 4 3.02 14.38 3.17
C VAL A 4 1.75 13.55 3.15
N HIS A 5 0.99 13.70 2.08
CA HIS A 5 -0.19 12.91 1.78
C HIS A 5 0.16 11.89 0.70
N ILE A 6 0.05 10.61 1.02
CA ILE A 6 0.21 9.51 0.08
C ILE A 6 -1.19 9.05 -0.27
N ILE A 7 -1.66 9.46 -1.45
CA ILE A 7 -2.96 9.09 -1.99
C ILE A 7 -2.72 8.25 -3.25
N GLY A 8 -3.33 7.07 -3.31
CA GLY A 8 -3.24 6.20 -4.45
C GLY A 8 -4.17 5.00 -4.33
N GLU A 9 -3.98 4.02 -5.19
CA GLU A 9 -4.77 2.79 -5.16
C GLU A 9 -3.92 1.56 -5.47
N ILE A 10 -4.32 0.41 -4.93
CA ILE A 10 -3.86 -0.90 -5.40
C ILE A 10 -4.78 -1.30 -6.54
N SER A 11 -4.31 -1.09 -7.78
CA SER A 11 -5.13 -1.30 -8.97
C SER A 11 -5.39 -2.79 -9.22
N HIS A 12 -4.35 -3.58 -9.48
CA HIS A 12 -4.48 -4.99 -9.83
C HIS A 12 -3.21 -5.81 -9.59
N ALA A 13 -3.38 -7.12 -9.50
CA ALA A 13 -2.35 -8.12 -9.70
C ALA A 13 -2.48 -8.74 -11.09
N LYS A 14 -1.36 -9.20 -11.65
CA LYS A 14 -1.29 -9.98 -12.89
C LYS A 14 -0.25 -11.07 -12.73
N ASP A 15 -0.32 -12.10 -13.57
CA ASP A 15 0.68 -13.17 -13.66
C ASP A 15 0.76 -14.08 -12.41
N PHE A 16 -0.37 -14.30 -11.74
CA PHE A 16 -0.48 -15.22 -10.59
C PHE A 16 -1.17 -16.53 -10.98
N PRO A 17 -0.73 -17.68 -10.41
CA PRO A 17 -1.28 -19.00 -10.76
C PRO A 17 -2.63 -19.29 -10.13
N ARG A 18 -3.08 -18.51 -9.13
CA ARG A 18 -4.36 -18.70 -8.43
C ARG A 18 -5.36 -17.60 -8.79
N PRO A 19 -6.65 -17.94 -8.98
CA PRO A 19 -7.69 -16.95 -9.29
C PRO A 19 -8.08 -16.12 -8.06
N GLU A 20 -7.96 -16.67 -6.85
CA GLU A 20 -8.30 -16.02 -5.58
C GLU A 20 -7.07 -15.36 -4.99
N LEU A 21 -7.02 -14.02 -5.05
CA LEU A 21 -5.88 -13.24 -4.59
C LEU A 21 -6.33 -12.11 -3.66
N PHE A 22 -5.50 -11.84 -2.67
CA PHE A 22 -5.57 -10.62 -1.86
C PHE A 22 -4.18 -9.98 -1.80
N CYS A 23 -4.13 -8.66 -1.63
CA CYS A 23 -2.89 -7.93 -1.45
C CYS A 23 -2.80 -7.46 0.00
N LYS A 24 -1.74 -7.87 0.71
CA LYS A 24 -1.33 -7.26 1.98
C LYS A 24 -0.30 -6.18 1.69
N TRP A 25 -0.37 -5.08 2.42
CA TRP A 25 0.58 -3.99 2.25
C TRP A 25 1.01 -3.45 3.61
N HIS A 26 2.25 -2.99 3.67
CA HIS A 26 2.82 -2.39 4.87
C HIS A 26 3.74 -1.24 4.46
N LEU A 27 3.48 -0.06 4.99
CA LEU A 27 4.28 1.12 4.81
C LEU A 27 5.35 1.18 5.90
N GLN A 28 6.62 1.26 5.49
CA GLN A 28 7.74 1.46 6.39
C GLN A 28 8.33 2.85 6.16
N PHE A 29 8.47 3.61 7.24
CA PHE A 29 9.07 4.94 7.25
C PHE A 29 10.08 5.06 8.39
N GLY A 30 11.05 5.98 8.25
CA GLY A 30 12.08 6.19 9.27
C GLY A 30 11.58 6.92 10.52
N ASN A 31 12.38 6.94 11.59
CA ASN A 31 12.00 7.51 12.90
C ASN A 31 11.59 8.99 12.88
N ASN A 32 11.98 9.76 11.85
CA ASN A 32 11.62 11.18 11.69
C ASN A 32 10.23 11.39 11.06
N TRP A 33 9.50 10.31 10.77
CA TRP A 33 8.16 10.33 10.20
C TRP A 33 7.15 9.87 11.24
N LYS A 34 6.07 10.63 11.37
CA LYS A 34 4.95 10.34 12.26
C LYS A 34 3.69 10.13 11.42
N LEU A 35 3.00 9.01 11.64
CA LEU A 35 1.68 8.78 11.06
C LEU A 35 0.66 9.68 11.79
N ILE A 36 0.03 10.58 11.05
CA ILE A 36 -1.03 11.46 11.55
C ILE A 36 -2.40 10.83 11.32
N SER A 37 -2.63 10.31 10.11
CA SER A 37 -3.89 9.69 9.72
C SER A 37 -3.67 8.59 8.68
N GLY A 38 -4.62 7.68 8.55
CA GLY A 38 -4.55 6.52 7.66
C GLY A 38 -3.99 5.26 8.34
N LYS A 39 -3.69 4.25 7.54
CA LYS A 39 -3.20 2.95 8.02
C LYS A 39 -1.75 2.75 7.59
N LYS A 40 -0.90 2.26 8.50
CA LYS A 40 0.46 1.82 8.17
C LYS A 40 0.46 0.46 7.45
N GLU A 41 -0.57 -0.34 7.66
CA GLU A 41 -0.67 -1.68 7.11
C GLU A 41 -2.13 -2.03 6.85
N GLY A 42 -2.34 -2.92 5.90
CA GLY A 42 -3.69 -3.31 5.51
C GLY A 42 -3.73 -4.50 4.59
N GLN A 43 -4.95 -4.91 4.30
CA GLN A 43 -5.26 -5.99 3.38
C GLN A 43 -6.42 -5.55 2.48
N THR A 44 -6.34 -5.86 1.20
CA THR A 44 -7.45 -5.66 0.25
C THR A 44 -8.50 -6.75 0.41
N GLN A 45 -9.66 -6.54 -0.21
CA GLN A 45 -10.64 -7.61 -0.41
C GLN A 45 -10.03 -8.76 -1.22
N VAL A 46 -10.54 -9.98 -1.01
CA VAL A 46 -10.22 -11.11 -1.89
C VAL A 46 -10.91 -10.87 -3.23
N SER A 47 -10.13 -10.88 -4.31
CA SER A 47 -10.64 -10.77 -5.67
C SER A 47 -10.46 -12.12 -6.36
N CYS A 48 -11.55 -12.64 -6.92
CA CYS A 48 -11.57 -13.87 -7.70
C CYS A 48 -11.88 -13.50 -9.15
N SER A 49 -10.87 -13.54 -10.01
CA SER A 49 -11.06 -13.33 -11.45
C SER A 49 -11.03 -14.68 -12.15
N GLN A 50 -12.19 -15.11 -12.66
CA GLN A 50 -12.31 -16.37 -13.41
C GLN A 50 -11.99 -16.21 -14.90
N PHE A 51 -12.04 -14.99 -15.43
CA PHE A 51 -11.99 -14.72 -16.87
C PHE A 51 -10.82 -13.83 -17.31
N ASP A 52 -10.33 -12.97 -16.42
CA ASP A 52 -9.16 -12.12 -16.69
C ASP A 52 -7.99 -12.67 -15.85
N ASN A 53 -6.80 -12.86 -16.43
CA ASN A 53 -5.58 -13.26 -15.69
C ASN A 53 -5.07 -12.13 -14.75
N LYS A 54 -5.98 -11.24 -14.33
CA LYS A 54 -5.74 -10.05 -13.54
C LYS A 54 -6.81 -9.93 -12.46
N SER A 55 -6.39 -9.92 -11.20
CA SER A 55 -7.29 -9.61 -10.08
C SER A 55 -7.26 -8.12 -9.82
N LYS A 56 -8.38 -7.44 -10.15
CA LYS A 56 -8.56 -6.01 -9.87
C LYS A 56 -9.11 -5.83 -8.45
N TRP A 57 -8.54 -4.88 -7.71
CA TRP A 57 -9.04 -4.50 -6.38
C TRP A 57 -9.52 -3.06 -6.35
N CYS A 58 -8.87 -2.15 -7.07
CA CYS A 58 -9.11 -0.70 -6.99
C CYS A 58 -9.21 -0.24 -5.52
N PHE A 59 -8.30 -0.75 -4.67
CA PHE A 59 -8.37 -0.53 -3.23
C PHE A 59 -7.70 0.82 -2.90
N PRO A 60 -8.44 1.80 -2.35
CA PRO A 60 -7.89 3.13 -2.07
C PRO A 60 -6.89 3.06 -0.91
N ILE A 61 -5.79 3.78 -1.07
CA ILE A 61 -4.78 4.03 -0.04
C ILE A 61 -4.71 5.53 0.17
N ASP A 62 -4.96 5.93 1.41
CA ASP A 62 -4.77 7.30 1.90
C ASP A 62 -3.96 7.23 3.20
N ILE A 63 -2.81 7.90 3.22
CA ILE A 63 -1.90 7.94 4.36
C ILE A 63 -1.38 9.36 4.52
N HIS A 64 -1.54 9.89 5.72
CA HIS A 64 -1.06 11.22 6.08
C HIS A 64 0.10 11.10 7.07
N LEU A 65 1.28 11.53 6.64
CA LEU A 65 2.49 11.57 7.44
C LEU A 65 2.90 13.02 7.72
N ALA A 66 3.42 13.26 8.91
CA ALA A 66 4.15 14.47 9.23
C ALA A 66 5.63 14.12 9.44
N THR A 67 6.53 14.98 8.96
CA THR A 67 7.97 14.88 9.22
C THR A 67 8.51 16.13 9.91
N ALA A 68 9.39 15.90 10.88
CA ALA A 68 10.10 16.95 11.60
C ALA A 68 11.34 17.47 10.86
N GLY A 69 11.73 16.85 9.73
CA GLY A 69 12.83 17.33 8.89
C GLY A 69 13.08 16.44 7.67
N ILE A 70 13.52 17.05 6.56
CA ILE A 70 13.82 16.36 5.27
C ILE A 70 15.07 15.46 5.34
N GLN A 71 15.80 15.45 6.46
CA GLN A 71 16.99 14.61 6.64
C GLN A 71 16.59 13.18 7.05
N GLY A 72 16.51 12.29 6.07
CA GLY A 72 16.27 10.86 6.30
C GLY A 72 15.86 10.12 5.03
N LYS A 73 16.43 8.91 4.84
CA LYS A 73 16.23 8.01 3.70
C LYS A 73 14.74 7.90 3.34
N TYR A 74 14.43 8.08 2.06
CA TYR A 74 13.10 8.03 1.45
C TYR A 74 12.26 6.88 2.00
N SER A 75 11.01 7.18 2.37
CA SER A 75 9.98 6.22 2.79
C SER A 75 9.78 5.17 1.70
N ALA A 76 10.44 4.03 1.84
CA ALA A 76 10.30 2.91 0.91
C ALA A 76 9.03 2.12 1.27
N CYS A 77 7.97 2.29 0.49
CA CYS A 77 6.78 1.45 0.57
C CYS A 77 7.12 0.04 0.06
N ARG A 78 7.38 -0.90 0.96
CA ARG A 78 7.54 -2.32 0.61
C ARG A 78 6.17 -2.98 0.51
N LYS A 79 5.74 -3.26 -0.71
CA LYS A 79 4.54 -4.07 -0.98
C LYS A 79 4.91 -5.55 -0.81
N PHE A 80 4.42 -6.19 0.25
CA PHE A 80 4.62 -7.62 0.50
C PHE A 80 3.46 -8.41 -0.10
N TRP A 81 3.70 -9.14 -1.19
CA TRP A 81 2.70 -10.00 -1.82
C TRP A 81 2.76 -11.37 -1.15
N SER A 82 1.76 -11.72 -0.35
CA SER A 82 1.55 -13.11 0.09
C SER A 82 0.36 -13.67 -0.69
N VAL A 83 0.61 -14.75 -1.42
CA VAL A 83 -0.41 -15.63 -2.04
C VAL A 83 -1.02 -16.51 -0.96
#